data_AF-S4R9M1-F1
#
_entry.id   AF-S4R9M1-F1
#
_cell.length_a   1.000
_cell.length_b   1.000
_cell.length_c   1.000
_cell.angle_alpha   90.00
_cell.angle_beta   90.00
_cell.angle_gamma   90.00
#
_symmetry.space_group_name_H-M   'P 1'
#
loop_
_entity.id
_entity.type
_entity.pdbx_description
1 polymer ?
#
loop_
_entity_poly.entity_id
_entity_poly.type
_entity_poly.pdbx_seq_one_letter_code
_entity_poly.pdbx_strand_id
1 'polypeptide(L)'
;GLCPDWETWDARPPVDNAREAMQQADDWLGVPQVIAPEEIVDPNVDEHSVMTYLAQFPKAKLKPGAPLRPKLNPKKARAFGPGVEAMGNMVMKPAAFTVETISAGQGEVLVFVEDPAGHKEEAKVSPVKDKNQTYSVVYTPKVVGPHKVTVLFAGQHINKSPFEVSVAKPQADASKVTARGPGLELNGVIAGKPTYFDIHTAGAGMGDVHVTITDPRGRSDTVDVELEDRGESVFRCAYRAVLEGAHSVAVSYGGTAIPRSPFPVNVAQALSPSTCVRLKGAGGMPGLRVNETASRHVCVKRPSPPHPTEPNKSNDIPVSVKPWLGPTRSCEYMPSVQGKHVVSVTWAGQHIPRSPFEVEVGPPAGEQKVRAWGPGLRSGLVDHPAHFVVEAIGDDIGTLGFSIEGPSQARIECQDCGDGSCDVVYWPGEAGDYAVHVVCDDQDIKHSPFMAEIVETGGACSPAQVKVFGPGLESGKVVVGKPIEFTVDARAGGRAP
;
A
#
# COMPACT_ATOMS: atom_id res chain seq x y z
N GLY A 1 30.88 57.93 -32.76
CA GLY A 1 30.66 58.11 -31.31
C GLY A 1 29.34 58.78 -31.06
N LEU A 2 29.21 60.02 -31.56
CA LEU A 2 27.93 60.72 -31.64
C LEU A 2 26.98 60.05 -32.65
N CYS A 3 27.52 59.61 -33.80
CA CYS A 3 26.83 58.74 -34.76
C CYS A 3 27.53 57.37 -34.76
N PRO A 4 27.12 56.36 -33.97
CA PRO A 4 27.74 55.02 -34.04
C PRO A 4 27.17 54.13 -35.14
N ASP A 5 26.00 54.48 -35.67
CA ASP A 5 25.22 53.77 -36.69
C ASP A 5 25.45 54.34 -38.10
N TRP A 6 26.43 55.24 -38.28
CA TRP A 6 26.74 55.87 -39.56
C TRP A 6 27.00 54.86 -40.69
N GLU A 7 27.51 53.67 -40.37
CA GLU A 7 27.75 52.56 -41.32
C GLU A 7 26.43 51.99 -41.88
N THR A 8 25.30 52.26 -41.24
CA THR A 8 23.95 51.79 -41.63
C THR A 8 23.08 52.89 -42.24
N TRP A 9 23.59 54.12 -42.32
CA TRP A 9 22.86 55.23 -42.93
C TRP A 9 22.70 55.02 -44.43
N ASP A 10 21.52 55.38 -44.96
CA ASP A 10 21.26 55.32 -46.40
C ASP A 10 22.19 56.29 -47.12
N ALA A 11 22.99 55.81 -48.08
CA ALA A 11 23.92 56.65 -48.82
C ALA A 11 23.23 57.51 -49.90
N ARG A 12 21.93 57.29 -50.17
CA ARG A 12 21.17 58.03 -51.19
C ARG A 12 20.94 59.51 -50.85
N PRO A 13 20.71 59.91 -49.58
CA PRO A 13 20.70 61.31 -49.16
C PRO A 13 22.00 61.74 -48.45
N PRO A 14 23.12 61.96 -49.18
CA PRO A 14 24.41 62.28 -48.56
C PRO A 14 24.40 63.62 -47.81
N VAL A 15 23.64 64.60 -48.30
CA VAL A 15 23.50 65.93 -47.69
C VAL A 15 22.82 65.84 -46.33
N ASP A 16 21.76 65.05 -46.19
CA ASP A 16 21.04 64.90 -44.91
C ASP A 16 21.91 64.20 -43.86
N ASN A 17 22.66 63.18 -44.28
CA ASN A 17 23.64 62.51 -43.43
C ASN A 17 24.74 63.48 -42.96
N ALA A 18 25.31 64.26 -43.88
CA ALA A 18 26.32 65.26 -43.53
C ALA A 18 25.76 66.32 -42.59
N ARG A 19 24.53 66.81 -42.84
CA ARG A 19 23.84 67.78 -42.00
C ARG A 19 23.63 67.26 -40.59
N GLU A 20 23.17 66.01 -40.44
CA GLU A 20 22.99 65.39 -39.12
C GLU A 20 24.33 65.23 -38.39
N ALA A 21 25.38 64.74 -39.06
CA ALA A 21 26.70 64.57 -38.45
C ALA A 21 27.34 65.91 -38.04
N MET A 22 27.20 66.94 -38.88
CA MET A 22 27.72 68.29 -38.62
C MET A 22 26.96 68.99 -37.50
N GLN A 23 25.64 68.83 -37.42
CA GLN A 23 24.85 69.34 -36.30
C GLN A 23 25.28 68.72 -34.97
N GLN A 24 25.49 67.40 -34.93
CA GLN A 24 25.99 66.72 -33.73
C GLN A 24 27.39 67.21 -33.32
N ALA A 25 28.25 67.52 -34.29
CA ALA A 25 29.59 68.07 -34.02
C ALA A 25 29.53 69.50 -33.44
N ASP A 26 28.62 70.34 -33.92
CA ASP A 26 28.39 71.67 -33.34
C ASP A 26 27.83 71.58 -31.91
N ASP A 27 26.75 70.81 -31.77
CA ASP A 27 26.02 70.66 -30.51
C ASP A 27 26.90 70.07 -29.41
N TRP A 28 27.73 69.06 -29.72
CA TRP A 28 28.43 68.27 -28.70
C TRP A 28 29.95 68.35 -28.72
N LEU A 29 30.58 68.79 -29.82
CA LEU A 29 32.04 68.99 -29.90
C LEU A 29 32.43 70.47 -29.98
N GLY A 30 31.44 71.37 -30.17
CA GLY A 30 31.70 72.81 -30.33
C GLY A 30 32.44 73.11 -31.63
N VAL A 31 32.22 72.28 -32.67
CA VAL A 31 32.77 72.47 -34.01
C VAL A 31 31.70 73.16 -34.86
N PRO A 32 31.75 74.49 -35.02
CA PRO A 32 30.73 75.23 -35.78
C PRO A 32 30.79 74.88 -37.26
N GLN A 33 29.64 74.90 -37.93
CA GLN A 33 29.53 74.62 -39.37
C GLN A 33 30.07 75.81 -40.18
N VAL A 34 31.35 75.75 -40.56
CA VAL A 34 32.01 76.78 -41.40
C VAL A 34 31.90 76.46 -42.91
N ILE A 35 31.59 75.22 -43.23
CA ILE A 35 31.34 74.70 -44.59
C ILE A 35 29.90 74.18 -44.61
N ALA A 36 29.18 74.35 -45.72
CA ALA A 36 27.82 73.83 -45.83
C ALA A 36 27.79 72.29 -46.00
N PRO A 37 26.76 71.57 -45.50
CA PRO A 37 26.61 70.14 -45.73
C PRO A 37 26.59 69.74 -47.20
N GLU A 38 26.16 70.62 -48.09
CA GLU A 38 26.16 70.42 -49.54
C GLU A 38 27.57 70.49 -50.14
N GLU A 39 28.44 71.33 -49.58
CA GLU A 39 29.83 71.52 -50.04
C GLU A 39 30.74 70.39 -49.55
N ILE A 40 30.49 69.85 -48.35
CA ILE A 40 31.32 68.78 -47.78
C ILE A 40 31.11 67.42 -48.45
N VAL A 41 29.96 67.22 -49.10
CA VAL A 41 29.62 65.98 -49.84
C VAL A 41 29.79 66.13 -51.36
N ASP A 42 30.21 67.30 -51.84
CA ASP A 42 30.47 67.52 -53.27
C ASP A 42 31.63 66.61 -53.73
N PRO A 43 31.47 65.82 -54.80
CA PRO A 43 32.54 64.96 -55.32
C PRO A 43 33.81 65.71 -55.75
N ASN A 44 33.71 67.02 -56.00
CA ASN A 44 34.81 67.89 -56.39
C ASN A 44 35.43 68.63 -55.20
N VAL A 45 34.96 68.38 -53.97
CA VAL A 45 35.54 69.01 -52.78
C VAL A 45 36.99 68.59 -52.64
N ASP A 46 37.87 69.57 -52.46
CA ASP A 46 39.29 69.30 -52.22
C ASP A 46 39.46 68.72 -50.81
N GLU A 47 40.00 67.49 -50.74
CA GLU A 47 40.26 66.80 -49.48
C GLU A 47 41.15 67.63 -48.54
N HIS A 48 42.08 68.42 -49.08
CA HIS A 48 42.96 69.26 -48.26
C HIS A 48 42.20 70.41 -47.59
N SER A 49 41.15 70.92 -48.24
CA SER A 49 40.26 71.93 -47.69
C SER A 49 39.42 71.38 -46.52
N VAL A 50 38.89 70.16 -46.66
CA VAL A 50 38.15 69.46 -45.57
C VAL A 50 39.08 69.15 -44.40
N MET A 51 40.30 68.68 -44.68
CA MET A 51 41.31 68.43 -43.64
C MET A 51 41.75 69.72 -42.93
N THR A 52 41.87 70.83 -43.66
CA THR A 52 42.19 72.15 -43.08
C THR A 52 41.10 72.61 -42.13
N TYR A 53 39.83 72.43 -42.49
CA TYR A 53 38.69 72.72 -41.62
C TYR A 53 38.74 71.89 -40.32
N LEU A 54 38.96 70.57 -40.42
CA LEU A 54 39.08 69.70 -39.24
C LEU A 54 40.28 70.07 -38.36
N ALA A 55 41.40 70.47 -38.98
CA ALA A 55 42.62 70.87 -38.29
C ALA A 55 42.48 72.17 -37.46
N GLN A 56 41.44 72.98 -37.68
CA GLN A 56 41.15 74.16 -36.85
C GLN A 56 40.63 73.79 -35.45
N PHE A 57 40.15 72.56 -35.26
CA PHE A 57 39.52 72.11 -34.01
C PHE A 57 40.27 70.93 -33.33
N PRO A 58 41.61 70.97 -33.16
CA PRO A 58 42.37 69.84 -32.62
C PRO A 58 42.14 69.64 -31.12
N LYS A 59 41.52 70.63 -30.45
CA LYS A 59 41.19 70.62 -29.03
C LYS A 59 39.69 70.46 -28.77
N ALA A 60 38.89 70.10 -29.78
CA ALA A 60 37.47 69.84 -29.60
C ALA A 60 37.27 68.75 -28.55
N LYS A 61 36.45 69.04 -27.53
CA LYS A 61 36.14 68.11 -26.44
C LYS A 61 34.65 67.91 -26.39
N LEU A 62 34.26 66.66 -26.10
CA LEU A 62 32.88 66.29 -25.93
C LEU A 62 32.26 67.04 -24.74
N LYS A 63 31.13 67.72 -24.96
CA LYS A 63 30.37 68.36 -23.88
C LYS A 63 29.77 67.28 -22.95
N PRO A 64 29.74 67.52 -21.62
CA PRO A 64 29.09 66.61 -20.67
C PRO A 64 27.62 66.36 -21.05
N GLY A 65 27.16 65.10 -20.99
CA GLY A 65 25.79 64.74 -21.33
C GLY A 65 25.54 64.41 -22.82
N ALA A 66 26.59 64.43 -23.66
CA ALA A 66 26.46 64.05 -25.06
C ALA A 66 25.87 62.63 -25.23
N PRO A 67 24.95 62.42 -26.19
CA PRO A 67 24.28 61.15 -26.43
C PRO A 67 25.22 60.19 -27.16
N LEU A 68 26.27 59.75 -26.46
CA LEU A 68 27.15 58.70 -26.95
C LEU A 68 26.37 57.40 -26.98
N ARG A 69 25.94 57.00 -28.17
CA ARG A 69 25.38 55.67 -28.38
C ARG A 69 26.56 54.67 -28.50
N PRO A 70 26.58 53.58 -27.72
CA PRO A 70 27.65 52.58 -27.81
C PRO A 70 27.73 52.01 -29.22
N LYS A 71 28.92 51.93 -29.82
CA LYS A 71 29.15 51.16 -31.05
C LYS A 71 28.73 49.71 -30.79
N LEU A 72 28.00 49.10 -31.73
CA LEU A 72 27.58 47.69 -31.68
C LEU A 72 28.78 46.84 -31.27
N ASN A 73 28.69 46.17 -30.12
CA ASN A 73 29.76 45.32 -29.61
C ASN A 73 29.17 44.04 -29.01
N PRO A 74 29.06 42.97 -29.82
CA PRO A 74 28.53 41.67 -29.38
C PRO A 74 29.27 41.08 -28.18
N LYS A 75 30.56 41.41 -27.99
CA LYS A 75 31.34 40.93 -26.84
C LYS A 75 30.96 41.56 -25.51
N LYS A 76 30.15 42.63 -25.52
CA LYS A 76 29.57 43.22 -24.30
C LYS A 76 28.23 42.60 -23.91
N ALA A 77 27.62 41.76 -24.75
CA ALA A 77 26.43 41.00 -24.37
C ALA A 77 26.81 39.83 -23.46
N ARG A 78 25.93 39.51 -22.52
CA ARG A 78 26.18 38.47 -21.51
C ARG A 78 24.98 37.52 -21.41
N ALA A 79 25.25 36.22 -21.49
CA ALA A 79 24.27 35.19 -21.20
C ALA A 79 24.53 34.58 -19.81
N PHE A 80 23.48 34.38 -19.02
CA PHE A 80 23.55 33.77 -17.69
C PHE A 80 22.23 33.10 -17.31
N GLY A 81 22.31 32.07 -16.46
CA GLY A 81 21.18 31.28 -15.97
C GLY A 81 21.36 29.78 -16.19
N PRO A 82 20.46 28.95 -15.65
CA PRO A 82 20.61 27.48 -15.61
C PRO A 82 20.86 26.85 -16.98
N GLY A 83 20.21 27.36 -18.03
CA GLY A 83 20.31 26.80 -19.38
C GLY A 83 21.67 26.97 -20.08
N VAL A 84 22.60 27.76 -19.51
CA VAL A 84 23.98 27.91 -20.00
C VAL A 84 25.03 27.49 -18.96
N GLU A 85 24.60 26.90 -17.85
CA GLU A 85 25.51 26.30 -16.86
C GLU A 85 26.03 24.95 -17.34
N ALA A 86 27.29 24.65 -17.03
CA ALA A 86 27.97 23.44 -17.48
C ALA A 86 27.30 22.14 -16.98
N MET A 87 26.58 22.21 -15.86
CA MET A 87 25.89 21.08 -15.22
C MET A 87 24.51 21.51 -14.73
N GLY A 88 23.62 20.54 -14.48
CA GLY A 88 22.28 20.78 -13.91
C GLY A 88 21.14 20.73 -14.93
N ASN A 89 21.46 20.78 -16.22
CA ASN A 89 20.46 20.61 -17.29
C ASN A 89 20.03 19.14 -17.42
N MET A 90 18.74 18.92 -17.70
CA MET A 90 18.15 17.58 -17.77
C MET A 90 17.41 17.37 -19.09
N VAL A 91 17.51 16.16 -19.64
CA VAL A 91 16.79 15.79 -20.86
C VAL A 91 15.27 15.89 -20.65
N MET A 92 14.56 16.39 -21.65
CA MET A 92 13.12 16.66 -21.65
C MET A 92 12.63 17.70 -20.64
N LYS A 93 13.52 18.41 -19.92
CA LYS A 93 13.14 19.55 -19.07
C LYS A 93 13.49 20.89 -19.74
N PRO A 94 12.65 21.93 -19.57
CA PRO A 94 12.95 23.24 -20.11
C PRO A 94 14.17 23.85 -19.41
N ALA A 95 15.21 24.11 -20.17
CA ALA A 95 16.41 24.81 -19.77
C ALA A 95 16.27 26.29 -20.16
N ALA A 96 16.23 27.17 -19.16
CA ALA A 96 16.01 28.60 -19.35
C ALA A 96 17.25 29.42 -18.97
N PHE A 97 17.52 30.48 -19.72
CA PHE A 97 18.56 31.46 -19.40
C PHE A 97 18.21 32.84 -19.96
N THR A 98 18.98 33.85 -19.55
CA THR A 98 18.76 35.25 -19.93
C THR A 98 19.98 35.77 -20.69
N VAL A 99 19.73 36.56 -21.74
CA VAL A 99 20.75 37.31 -22.49
C VAL A 99 20.55 38.80 -22.26
N GLU A 100 21.54 39.48 -21.72
CA GLU A 100 21.55 40.92 -21.44
C GLU A 100 22.36 41.67 -22.49
N THR A 101 21.75 42.67 -23.15
CA THR A 101 22.38 43.40 -24.28
C THR A 101 22.55 44.91 -24.07
N ILE A 102 22.23 45.46 -22.89
CA ILE A 102 22.32 46.93 -22.61
C ILE A 102 23.65 47.57 -23.03
N SER A 103 24.76 46.85 -22.86
CA SER A 103 26.10 47.35 -23.19
C SER A 103 26.57 47.01 -24.61
N ALA A 104 25.81 46.21 -25.35
CA ALA A 104 26.16 45.68 -26.67
C ALA A 104 25.58 46.51 -27.83
N GLY A 105 24.60 47.38 -27.57
CA GLY A 105 23.91 48.18 -28.59
C GLY A 105 22.57 47.57 -28.99
N GLN A 106 22.02 47.99 -30.13
CA GLN A 106 20.80 47.42 -30.70
C GLN A 106 21.13 46.31 -31.69
N GLY A 107 20.46 45.16 -31.59
CA GLY A 107 20.66 44.01 -32.46
C GLY A 107 19.75 42.84 -32.09
N GLU A 108 19.64 41.87 -33.00
CA GLU A 108 18.86 40.65 -32.80
C GLU A 108 19.66 39.59 -32.03
N VAL A 109 18.97 38.82 -31.17
CA VAL A 109 19.54 37.67 -30.45
C VAL A 109 19.01 36.37 -31.06
N LEU A 110 19.93 35.53 -31.55
CA LEU A 110 19.64 34.19 -32.06
C LEU A 110 20.34 33.16 -31.19
N VAL A 111 19.64 32.06 -30.88
CA VAL A 111 20.19 30.97 -30.05
C VAL A 111 19.97 29.64 -30.72
N PHE A 112 21.05 28.86 -30.82
CA PHE A 112 21.02 27.50 -31.34
C PHE A 112 21.58 26.52 -30.32
N VAL A 113 20.98 25.33 -30.23
CA VAL A 113 21.43 24.23 -29.38
C VAL A 113 21.80 23.07 -30.29
N GLU A 114 23.05 22.64 -30.19
CA GLU A 114 23.57 21.48 -30.93
C GLU A 114 23.68 20.29 -29.96
N ASP A 115 23.10 19.16 -30.34
CA ASP A 115 23.15 17.92 -29.57
C ASP A 115 24.47 17.14 -29.82
N PRO A 116 24.79 16.09 -29.04
CA PRO A 116 25.98 15.28 -29.25
C PRO A 116 26.03 14.55 -30.60
N ALA A 117 24.90 14.44 -31.31
CA ALA A 117 24.79 13.83 -32.63
C ALA A 117 24.96 14.87 -33.77
N GLY A 118 25.15 16.15 -33.44
CA GLY A 118 25.31 17.25 -34.40
C GLY A 118 24.00 17.86 -34.90
N HIS A 119 22.85 17.47 -34.35
CA HIS A 119 21.58 18.12 -34.70
C HIS A 119 21.49 19.49 -34.05
N LYS A 120 21.18 20.50 -34.86
CA LYS A 120 21.08 21.89 -34.45
C LYS A 120 19.62 22.33 -34.43
N GLU A 121 19.12 22.73 -33.26
CA GLU A 121 17.78 23.27 -33.08
C GLU A 121 17.85 24.74 -32.64
N GLU A 122 16.91 25.56 -33.12
CA GLU A 122 16.78 26.96 -32.70
C GLU A 122 15.97 27.05 -31.40
N ALA A 123 16.50 27.75 -30.40
CA ALA A 123 15.83 27.94 -29.11
C ALA A 123 14.78 29.06 -29.19
N LYS A 124 13.75 28.97 -28.35
CA LYS A 124 12.73 30.01 -28.28
C LYS A 124 13.28 31.23 -27.55
N VAL A 125 13.43 32.34 -28.26
CA VAL A 125 13.86 33.64 -27.72
C VAL A 125 12.65 34.57 -27.57
N SER A 126 12.54 35.28 -26.45
CA SER A 126 11.46 36.22 -26.18
C SER A 126 12.02 37.51 -25.57
N PRO A 127 11.83 38.68 -26.20
CA PRO A 127 12.32 39.95 -25.67
C PRO A 127 11.56 40.34 -24.41
N VAL A 128 12.29 40.75 -23.37
CA VAL A 128 11.74 41.24 -22.11
C VAL A 128 11.88 42.76 -22.09
N LYS A 129 10.77 43.48 -21.88
CA LYS A 129 10.77 44.95 -21.82
C LYS A 129 11.27 45.43 -20.45
N ASP A 130 12.57 45.41 -20.24
CA ASP A 130 13.21 45.92 -19.03
C ASP A 130 14.23 47.03 -19.32
N LYS A 131 14.78 47.64 -18.26
CA LYS A 131 15.83 48.67 -18.37
C LYS A 131 17.16 48.12 -18.90
N ASN A 132 17.35 46.80 -18.85
CA ASN A 132 18.60 46.12 -19.17
C ASN A 132 18.62 45.50 -20.58
N GLN A 133 17.57 45.69 -21.37
CA GLN A 133 17.39 45.10 -22.69
C GLN A 133 17.69 43.59 -22.66
N THR A 134 16.90 42.85 -21.89
CA THR A 134 17.09 41.40 -21.74
C THR A 134 16.22 40.58 -22.67
N TYR A 135 16.69 39.39 -23.00
CA TYR A 135 15.99 38.36 -23.75
C TYR A 135 15.90 37.10 -22.91
N SER A 136 14.70 36.55 -22.76
CA SER A 136 14.48 35.25 -22.12
C SER A 136 14.57 34.16 -23.18
N VAL A 137 15.38 33.14 -22.91
CA VAL A 137 15.62 32.02 -23.82
C VAL A 137 15.25 30.72 -23.13
N VAL A 138 14.48 29.88 -23.81
CA VAL A 138 14.09 28.55 -23.32
C VAL A 138 14.29 27.52 -24.42
N TYR A 139 14.93 26.40 -24.08
CA TYR A 139 15.05 25.21 -24.94
C TYR A 139 14.77 23.94 -24.15
N THR A 140 14.48 22.83 -24.83
CA THR A 140 14.24 21.52 -24.20
C THR A 140 15.15 20.47 -24.86
N PRO A 141 16.26 20.06 -24.24
CA PRO A 141 17.17 19.10 -24.83
C PRO A 141 16.51 17.72 -24.90
N LYS A 142 16.63 17.03 -26.03
CA LYS A 142 15.97 15.73 -26.29
C LYS A 142 16.90 14.53 -26.08
N VAL A 143 18.21 14.78 -26.05
CA VAL A 143 19.24 13.75 -25.92
C VAL A 143 20.07 14.02 -24.66
N VAL A 144 20.70 12.98 -24.11
CA VAL A 144 21.64 13.09 -22.99
C VAL A 144 23.06 13.30 -23.51
N GLY A 145 23.88 14.03 -22.75
CA GLY A 145 25.30 14.25 -23.07
C GLY A 145 25.66 15.72 -23.31
N PRO A 146 26.88 15.99 -23.81
CA PRO A 146 27.39 17.34 -24.00
C PRO A 146 26.68 18.05 -25.16
N HIS A 147 25.95 19.11 -24.85
CA HIS A 147 25.31 19.99 -25.83
C HIS A 147 26.10 21.30 -25.94
N LYS A 148 25.99 21.94 -27.09
CA LYS A 148 26.65 23.21 -27.39
C LYS A 148 25.61 24.29 -27.65
N VAL A 149 25.49 25.23 -26.72
CA VAL A 149 24.56 26.36 -26.82
C VAL A 149 25.28 27.56 -27.43
N THR A 150 24.90 27.92 -28.65
CA THR A 150 25.45 29.05 -29.39
C THR A 150 24.52 30.26 -29.26
N VAL A 151 25.05 31.39 -28.80
CA VAL A 151 24.32 32.64 -28.64
C VAL A 151 24.96 33.70 -29.54
N LEU A 152 24.19 34.18 -30.50
CA LEU A 152 24.61 35.19 -31.47
C LEU A 152 23.87 36.50 -31.18
N PHE A 153 24.58 37.61 -31.26
CA PHE A 153 24.03 38.96 -31.22
C PHE A 153 24.45 39.69 -32.50
N ALA A 154 23.47 40.16 -33.28
CA ALA A 154 23.68 40.76 -34.61
C ALA A 154 24.57 39.88 -35.53
N GLY A 155 24.30 38.56 -35.53
CA GLY A 155 25.03 37.58 -36.34
C GLY A 155 26.42 37.16 -35.81
N GLN A 156 26.89 37.72 -34.68
CA GLN A 156 28.21 37.43 -34.11
C GLN A 156 28.13 36.77 -32.73
N HIS A 157 29.08 35.89 -32.41
CA HIS A 157 29.16 35.26 -31.09
C HIS A 157 29.36 36.28 -29.97
N ILE A 158 28.52 36.19 -28.94
CA ILE A 158 28.73 36.95 -27.69
C ILE A 158 29.96 36.46 -26.93
N ASN A 159 30.27 37.09 -25.79
CA ASN A 159 31.34 36.61 -24.94
C ASN A 159 31.00 35.21 -24.36
N LYS A 160 31.99 34.31 -24.31
CA LYS A 160 31.86 32.90 -23.88
C LYS A 160 30.96 32.00 -24.73
N SER A 161 30.31 32.50 -25.77
CA SER A 161 29.65 31.63 -26.74
C SER A 161 30.71 30.97 -27.64
N PRO A 162 30.60 29.66 -27.93
CA PRO A 162 29.55 28.72 -27.51
C PRO A 162 29.71 28.20 -26.07
N PHE A 163 28.59 27.95 -25.39
CA PHE A 163 28.53 27.38 -24.04
C PHE A 163 28.40 25.86 -24.12
N GLU A 164 29.29 25.13 -23.46
CA GLU A 164 29.20 23.68 -23.32
C GLU A 164 28.37 23.33 -22.09
N VAL A 165 27.28 22.58 -22.28
CA VAL A 165 26.36 22.18 -21.22
C VAL A 165 26.20 20.67 -21.19
N SER A 166 26.32 20.06 -20.02
CA SER A 166 26.10 18.63 -19.84
C SER A 166 24.64 18.36 -19.49
N VAL A 167 23.93 17.67 -20.37
CA VAL A 167 22.53 17.29 -20.17
C VAL A 167 22.45 15.89 -19.57
N ALA A 168 21.99 15.79 -18.33
CA ALA A 168 21.82 14.53 -17.62
C ALA A 168 20.42 13.92 -17.84
N LYS A 169 20.24 12.65 -17.46
CA LYS A 169 18.90 12.07 -17.32
C LYS A 169 18.16 12.78 -16.17
N PRO A 170 16.85 13.04 -16.27
CA PRO A 170 16.06 13.47 -15.12
C PRO A 170 16.23 12.42 -14.02
N GLN A 171 16.74 12.84 -12.86
CA GLN A 171 16.99 11.93 -11.76
C GLN A 171 15.64 11.51 -11.17
N ALA A 172 15.39 10.20 -11.17
CA ALA A 172 14.23 9.60 -10.53
C ALA A 172 14.19 9.99 -9.05
N ASP A 173 13.06 10.49 -8.59
CA ASP A 173 12.85 10.90 -7.20
C ASP A 173 12.14 9.78 -6.44
N ALA A 174 12.92 8.81 -5.96
CA ALA A 174 12.41 7.65 -5.23
C ALA A 174 11.61 8.04 -3.97
N SER A 175 11.82 9.25 -3.42
CA SER A 175 11.09 9.73 -2.23
C SER A 175 9.60 9.94 -2.46
N LYS A 176 9.19 10.10 -3.73
CA LYS A 176 7.78 10.26 -4.13
C LYS A 176 7.09 8.94 -4.48
N VAL A 177 7.85 7.85 -4.56
CA VAL A 177 7.30 6.53 -4.86
C VAL A 177 6.73 5.92 -3.59
N THR A 178 5.54 5.34 -3.70
CA THR A 178 4.92 4.63 -2.57
C THR A 178 4.50 3.23 -2.98
N ALA A 179 4.70 2.25 -2.08
CA ALA A 179 4.25 0.88 -2.28
C ALA A 179 3.25 0.47 -1.18
N ARG A 180 2.16 -0.19 -1.57
CA ARG A 180 1.08 -0.66 -0.68
C ARG A 180 0.40 -1.91 -1.25
N GLY A 181 -0.05 -2.81 -0.38
CA GLY A 181 -0.81 -3.99 -0.77
C GLY A 181 -0.59 -5.16 0.19
N PRO A 182 -1.36 -6.25 0.05
CA PRO A 182 -1.31 -7.40 0.95
C PRO A 182 0.05 -8.11 0.95
N GLY A 183 0.83 -8.02 -0.13
CA GLY A 183 2.19 -8.55 -0.21
C GLY A 183 3.26 -7.74 0.53
N LEU A 184 2.91 -6.60 1.15
CA LEU A 184 3.84 -5.80 1.97
C LEU A 184 3.42 -5.73 3.44
N GLU A 185 2.32 -6.39 3.80
CA GLU A 185 1.88 -6.46 5.19
C GLU A 185 2.80 -7.38 5.99
N LEU A 186 3.03 -7.05 7.26
CA LEU A 186 3.91 -7.82 8.13
C LEU A 186 3.44 -9.27 8.28
N ASN A 187 2.13 -9.51 8.21
CA ASN A 187 1.49 -10.82 8.29
C ASN A 187 0.46 -10.96 7.16
N GLY A 188 0.08 -12.19 6.82
CA GLY A 188 -0.99 -12.48 5.84
C GLY A 188 -0.53 -13.15 4.55
N VAL A 189 0.79 -13.20 4.30
CA VAL A 189 1.37 -13.93 3.17
C VAL A 189 1.55 -15.40 3.52
N ILE A 190 1.16 -16.31 2.62
CA ILE A 190 1.18 -17.76 2.84
C ILE A 190 2.10 -18.42 1.82
N ALA A 191 2.95 -19.33 2.28
CA ALA A 191 3.84 -20.10 1.42
C ALA A 191 3.06 -20.78 0.28
N GLY A 192 3.55 -20.70 -0.95
CA GLY A 192 2.95 -21.29 -2.13
C GLY A 192 1.71 -20.58 -2.69
N LYS A 193 1.14 -19.58 -2.00
CA LYS A 193 0.05 -18.75 -2.55
C LYS A 193 0.59 -17.46 -3.18
N PRO A 194 0.06 -17.04 -4.34
CA PRO A 194 0.44 -15.77 -4.94
C PRO A 194 -0.12 -14.61 -4.10
N THR A 195 0.68 -13.56 -3.93
CA THR A 195 0.26 -12.27 -3.35
C THR A 195 0.74 -11.13 -4.25
N TYR A 196 0.28 -9.91 -3.99
CA TYR A 196 0.65 -8.75 -4.78
C TYR A 196 0.71 -7.46 -3.96
N PHE A 197 1.38 -6.45 -4.51
CA PHE A 197 1.32 -5.07 -4.05
C PHE A 197 1.50 -4.09 -5.21
N ASP A 198 1.01 -2.88 -5.04
CA ASP A 198 1.03 -1.82 -6.05
C ASP A 198 2.04 -0.74 -5.69
N ILE A 199 2.83 -0.32 -6.67
CA ILE A 199 3.88 0.70 -6.59
C ILE A 199 3.43 1.90 -7.40
N HIS A 200 3.20 3.02 -6.74
CA HIS A 200 2.74 4.27 -7.33
C HIS A 200 3.94 5.19 -7.54
N THR A 201 4.22 5.56 -8.79
CA THR A 201 5.36 6.38 -9.22
C THR A 201 4.95 7.79 -9.68
N ALA A 202 3.70 8.18 -9.45
CA ALA A 202 3.18 9.49 -9.83
C ALA A 202 4.04 10.64 -9.27
N GLY A 203 4.58 11.48 -10.15
CA GLY A 203 5.42 12.62 -9.78
C GLY A 203 6.88 12.29 -9.43
N ALA A 204 7.29 11.02 -9.47
CA ALA A 204 8.67 10.58 -9.21
C ALA A 204 9.62 10.77 -10.41
N GLY A 205 9.10 11.14 -11.59
CA GLY A 205 9.90 11.27 -12.81
C GLY A 205 9.97 9.95 -13.58
N MET A 206 11.03 9.78 -14.39
CA MET A 206 11.23 8.60 -15.22
C MET A 206 12.37 7.78 -14.63
N GLY A 207 12.08 6.55 -14.19
CA GLY A 207 13.02 5.67 -13.52
C GLY A 207 12.54 4.22 -13.53
N ASP A 208 13.50 3.29 -13.41
CA ASP A 208 13.21 1.85 -13.43
C ASP A 208 12.80 1.37 -12.03
N VAL A 209 11.72 0.59 -11.95
CA VAL A 209 11.28 -0.08 -10.72
C VAL A 209 12.03 -1.41 -10.60
N HIS A 210 12.62 -1.65 -9.43
CA HIS A 210 13.24 -2.94 -9.12
C HIS A 210 12.73 -3.47 -7.78
N VAL A 211 12.40 -4.76 -7.74
CA VAL A 211 11.91 -5.45 -6.55
C VAL A 211 12.78 -6.67 -6.30
N THR A 212 13.27 -6.81 -5.08
CA THR A 212 14.04 -7.96 -4.62
C THR A 212 13.39 -8.51 -3.36
N ILE A 213 13.13 -9.82 -3.33
CA ILE A 213 12.57 -10.48 -2.15
C ILE A 213 13.62 -11.43 -1.61
N THR A 214 14.05 -11.19 -0.37
CA THR A 214 15.04 -12.02 0.32
C THR A 214 14.32 -13.01 1.24
N ASP A 215 14.62 -14.30 1.08
CA ASP A 215 14.13 -15.38 1.92
C ASP A 215 14.81 -15.40 3.32
N PRO A 216 14.27 -16.14 4.30
CA PRO A 216 14.85 -16.28 5.63
C PRO A 216 16.29 -16.82 5.66
N ARG A 217 16.77 -17.40 4.56
CA ARG A 217 18.15 -17.91 4.40
C ARG A 217 19.06 -16.88 3.71
N GLY A 218 18.57 -15.66 3.46
CA GLY A 218 19.32 -14.59 2.83
C GLY A 218 19.39 -14.67 1.30
N ARG A 219 18.61 -15.55 0.66
CA ARG A 219 18.64 -15.76 -0.79
C ARG A 219 17.54 -14.96 -1.48
N SER A 220 17.86 -14.38 -2.64
CA SER A 220 16.95 -13.53 -3.41
C SER A 220 16.53 -14.12 -4.77
N ASP A 221 17.02 -15.31 -5.09
CA ASP A 221 16.77 -16.05 -6.33
C ASP A 221 15.69 -17.13 -6.18
N THR A 222 15.08 -17.24 -4.99
CA THR A 222 14.15 -18.32 -4.64
C THR A 222 12.69 -17.95 -4.77
N VAL A 223 12.39 -16.68 -5.01
CA VAL A 223 11.02 -16.15 -5.12
C VAL A 223 10.85 -15.56 -6.50
N ASP A 224 9.92 -16.12 -7.26
CA ASP A 224 9.54 -15.56 -8.56
C ASP A 224 8.75 -14.27 -8.35
N VAL A 225 9.25 -13.19 -8.94
CA VAL A 225 8.66 -11.85 -8.90
C VAL A 225 8.24 -11.45 -10.30
N GLU A 226 6.97 -11.15 -10.47
CA GLU A 226 6.37 -10.69 -11.71
C GLU A 226 5.99 -9.21 -11.55
N LEU A 227 6.57 -8.35 -12.40
CA LEU A 227 6.28 -6.92 -12.41
C LEU A 227 5.47 -6.56 -13.66
N GLU A 228 4.27 -6.06 -13.46
CA GLU A 228 3.33 -5.63 -14.51
C GLU A 228 3.18 -4.11 -14.48
N ASP A 229 3.39 -3.44 -15.61
CA ASP A 229 3.03 -2.02 -15.77
C ASP A 229 1.53 -1.92 -16.08
N ARG A 230 0.76 -1.28 -15.20
CA ARG A 230 -0.68 -1.10 -15.36
C ARG A 230 -1.06 0.24 -15.99
N GLY A 231 -0.07 1.06 -16.36
CA GLY A 231 -0.29 2.43 -16.81
C GLY A 231 -0.58 3.39 -15.65
N GLU A 232 -0.83 4.65 -15.99
CA GLU A 232 -1.16 5.73 -15.02
C GLU A 232 -0.13 5.92 -13.88
N SER A 233 1.14 5.56 -14.10
CA SER A 233 2.20 5.59 -13.06
C SER A 233 2.00 4.57 -11.93
N VAL A 234 1.40 3.40 -12.24
CA VAL A 234 1.21 2.30 -11.29
C VAL A 234 1.83 1.01 -11.84
N PHE A 235 2.69 0.39 -11.04
CA PHE A 235 3.24 -0.95 -11.29
C PHE A 235 2.68 -1.94 -10.29
N ARG A 236 2.20 -3.09 -10.74
CA ARG A 236 1.78 -4.20 -9.88
C ARG A 236 2.89 -5.22 -9.80
N CYS A 237 3.34 -5.50 -8.59
CA CYS A 237 4.29 -6.57 -8.31
C CYS A 237 3.54 -7.76 -7.70
N ALA A 238 3.56 -8.90 -8.39
CA ALA A 238 3.06 -10.17 -7.88
C ALA A 238 4.22 -11.10 -7.56
N TYR A 239 4.11 -11.88 -6.49
CA TYR A 239 5.13 -12.87 -6.15
C TYR A 239 4.55 -14.05 -5.39
N ARG A 240 5.30 -15.15 -5.37
CA ARG A 240 4.94 -16.37 -4.63
C ARG A 240 6.11 -16.86 -3.79
N ALA A 241 6.10 -16.55 -2.50
CA ALA A 241 7.08 -17.09 -1.56
C ALA A 241 6.82 -18.58 -1.32
N VAL A 242 7.85 -19.42 -1.40
CA VAL A 242 7.72 -20.89 -1.19
C VAL A 242 8.16 -21.29 0.22
N LEU A 243 9.11 -20.56 0.81
CA LEU A 243 9.62 -20.83 2.14
C LEU A 243 8.78 -20.11 3.20
N GLU A 244 8.59 -20.73 4.36
CA GLU A 244 7.99 -20.07 5.53
C GLU A 244 9.04 -19.24 6.31
N GLY A 245 8.58 -18.20 7.00
CA GLY A 245 9.39 -17.37 7.89
C GLY A 245 9.54 -15.91 7.43
N ALA A 246 10.45 -15.19 8.09
CA ALA A 246 10.70 -13.77 7.84
C ALA A 246 11.40 -13.54 6.48
N HIS A 247 10.69 -12.90 5.57
CA HIS A 247 11.17 -12.40 4.30
C HIS A 247 11.36 -10.88 4.36
N SER A 248 12.19 -10.35 3.47
CA SER A 248 12.40 -8.92 3.30
C SER A 248 12.13 -8.51 1.86
N VAL A 249 11.14 -7.65 1.64
CA VAL A 249 10.80 -7.13 0.31
C VAL A 249 11.46 -5.75 0.15
N ALA A 250 12.49 -5.67 -0.69
CA ALA A 250 13.18 -4.44 -1.02
C ALA A 250 12.66 -3.90 -2.37
N VAL A 251 12.17 -2.66 -2.36
CA VAL A 251 11.73 -1.93 -3.55
C VAL A 251 12.63 -0.72 -3.78
N SER A 252 13.08 -0.52 -5.02
CA SER A 252 13.87 0.64 -5.44
C SER A 252 13.34 1.23 -6.75
N TYR A 253 13.59 2.53 -6.93
CA TYR A 253 13.19 3.31 -8.10
C TYR A 253 14.37 4.14 -8.59
N GLY A 254 14.76 3.97 -9.86
CA GLY A 254 15.95 4.62 -10.43
C GLY A 254 17.23 4.34 -9.65
N GLY A 255 17.37 3.12 -9.11
CA GLY A 255 18.52 2.67 -8.33
C GLY A 255 18.53 3.11 -6.86
N THR A 256 17.54 3.88 -6.39
CA THR A 256 17.45 4.34 -4.99
C THR A 256 16.28 3.66 -4.28
N ALA A 257 16.46 3.23 -3.03
CA ALA A 257 15.39 2.62 -2.24
C ALA A 257 14.25 3.61 -1.97
N ILE A 258 13.00 3.15 -2.09
CA ILE A 258 11.83 3.98 -1.80
C ILE A 258 11.62 4.13 -0.28
N PRO A 259 10.86 5.13 0.19
CA PRO A 259 10.52 5.25 1.61
C PRO A 259 9.88 3.97 2.17
N ARG A 260 10.33 3.57 3.38
CA ARG A 260 9.90 2.36 4.11
C ARG A 260 10.40 1.03 3.54
N SER A 261 11.14 1.05 2.43
CA SER A 261 11.89 -0.11 1.96
C SER A 261 13.15 -0.29 2.82
N PRO A 262 13.49 -1.52 3.25
CA PRO A 262 12.80 -2.78 2.97
C PRO A 262 11.58 -3.02 3.88
N PHE A 263 10.58 -3.72 3.35
CA PHE A 263 9.36 -4.13 4.06
C PHE A 263 9.55 -5.53 4.66
N PRO A 264 9.47 -5.69 5.99
CA PRO A 264 9.50 -7.01 6.62
C PRO A 264 8.16 -7.72 6.41
N VAL A 265 8.20 -8.96 5.94
CA VAL A 265 7.01 -9.79 5.67
C VAL A 265 7.20 -11.16 6.30
N ASN A 266 6.25 -11.61 7.12
CA ASN A 266 6.28 -12.94 7.70
C ASN A 266 5.41 -13.90 6.87
N VAL A 267 6.05 -14.85 6.19
CA VAL A 267 5.36 -15.83 5.35
C VAL A 267 4.96 -17.03 6.21
N ALA A 268 3.66 -17.24 6.37
CA ALA A 268 3.12 -18.36 7.12
C ALA A 268 3.20 -19.67 6.31
N GLN A 269 3.26 -20.80 7.02
CA GLN A 269 3.21 -22.12 6.39
C GLN A 269 1.90 -22.32 5.60
N ALA A 270 2.00 -22.90 4.40
CA ALA A 270 0.82 -23.36 3.67
C ALA A 270 0.23 -24.59 4.39
N LEU A 271 -0.78 -24.36 5.23
CA LEU A 271 -1.54 -25.46 5.83
C LEU A 271 -2.49 -26.02 4.75
N SER A 272 -2.36 -27.31 4.45
CA SER A 272 -3.34 -28.04 3.69
C SER A 272 -4.66 -28.12 4.49
N PRO A 273 -5.84 -27.91 3.87
CA PRO A 273 -7.13 -27.95 4.57
C PRO A 273 -7.39 -29.24 5.35
N SER A 274 -6.68 -30.31 4.99
CA SER A 274 -6.81 -31.67 5.53
C SER A 274 -6.06 -31.89 6.86
N THR A 275 -5.20 -30.96 7.29
CA THR A 275 -4.36 -31.16 8.48
C THR A 275 -4.30 -29.91 9.34
N CYS A 276 -4.83 -30.04 10.56
CA CYS A 276 -4.52 -29.21 11.74
C CYS A 276 -5.30 -27.89 11.89
N VAL A 277 -6.55 -27.99 12.37
CA VAL A 277 -7.09 -27.43 13.63
C VAL A 277 -8.57 -27.87 13.65
N ARG A 278 -8.94 -28.77 14.56
CA ARG A 278 -10.35 -29.06 14.84
C ARG A 278 -10.69 -28.36 16.14
N LEU A 279 -11.59 -27.38 16.08
CA LEU A 279 -12.37 -27.03 17.26
C LEU A 279 -13.26 -28.23 17.56
N LYS A 280 -13.18 -28.77 18.78
CA LYS A 280 -14.18 -29.72 19.27
C LYS A 280 -15.36 -28.89 19.80
N GLY A 281 -16.58 -29.22 19.41
CA GLY A 281 -17.80 -28.42 19.67
C GLY A 281 -17.97 -27.26 18.70
N ALA A 282 -17.89 -27.54 17.40
CA ALA A 282 -17.86 -26.53 16.33
C ALA A 282 -19.10 -26.53 15.41
N GLY A 283 -19.99 -27.50 15.55
CA GLY A 283 -21.40 -27.29 15.22
C GLY A 283 -22.09 -26.76 16.48
N GLY A 284 -22.71 -25.59 16.46
CA GLY A 284 -23.48 -25.01 17.57
C GLY A 284 -22.67 -24.72 18.85
N MET A 285 -22.96 -23.62 19.55
CA MET A 285 -22.54 -23.54 20.94
C MET A 285 -23.66 -24.05 21.83
N PRO A 286 -23.34 -24.54 23.04
CA PRO A 286 -24.35 -24.66 24.06
C PRO A 286 -24.92 -23.28 24.39
N GLY A 287 -26.23 -23.22 24.65
CA GLY A 287 -27.01 -21.98 24.78
C GLY A 287 -26.41 -21.02 25.80
N LEU A 288 -25.62 -20.09 25.29
CA LEU A 288 -24.80 -19.20 26.08
C LEU A 288 -25.68 -18.09 26.65
N ARG A 289 -25.62 -17.87 27.96
CA ARG A 289 -26.40 -16.84 28.64
C ARG A 289 -25.52 -15.75 29.20
N VAL A 290 -26.09 -14.56 29.36
CA VAL A 290 -25.40 -13.43 29.98
C VAL A 290 -24.88 -13.84 31.37
N ASN A 291 -23.61 -13.55 31.64
CA ASN A 291 -22.88 -13.85 32.87
C ASN A 291 -22.63 -15.35 33.15
N GLU A 292 -22.77 -16.23 32.16
CA GLU A 292 -22.32 -17.63 32.26
C GLU A 292 -20.97 -17.84 31.56
N THR A 293 -20.09 -18.64 32.15
CA THR A 293 -18.77 -18.96 31.58
C THR A 293 -18.92 -19.95 30.43
N ALA A 294 -18.60 -19.53 29.20
CA ALA A 294 -18.40 -20.42 28.07
C ALA A 294 -16.94 -20.89 28.01
N SER A 295 -16.73 -22.21 27.88
CA SER A 295 -15.41 -22.82 27.66
C SER A 295 -15.32 -23.43 26.26
N ARG A 296 -14.24 -23.16 25.52
CA ARG A 296 -13.93 -23.80 24.23
C ARG A 296 -12.60 -24.54 24.27
N HIS A 297 -12.57 -25.74 23.69
CA HIS A 297 -11.36 -26.55 23.53
C HIS A 297 -10.86 -26.50 22.08
N VAL A 298 -9.70 -25.87 21.85
CA VAL A 298 -9.02 -25.81 20.55
C VAL A 298 -8.02 -26.94 20.47
N CYS A 299 -8.28 -27.97 19.66
CA CYS A 299 -7.33 -29.08 19.44
C CYS A 299 -6.38 -28.76 18.28
N VAL A 300 -5.09 -28.61 18.59
CA VAL A 300 -4.00 -28.33 17.65
C VAL A 300 -3.09 -29.56 17.57
N LYS A 301 -3.06 -30.23 16.41
CA LYS A 301 -1.97 -31.16 16.09
C LYS A 301 -0.77 -30.33 15.60
N ARG A 302 0.36 -30.41 16.32
CA ARG A 302 1.61 -29.64 16.13
C ARG A 302 2.17 -29.73 14.69
N PRO A 303 2.90 -28.69 14.19
CA PRO A 303 4.10 -28.16 14.85
C PRO A 303 4.19 -26.62 15.06
N SER A 304 4.92 -26.27 16.14
CA SER A 304 5.30 -24.95 16.67
C SER A 304 4.24 -24.10 17.40
N PRO A 305 4.60 -23.44 18.52
CA PRO A 305 3.65 -22.73 19.38
C PRO A 305 3.22 -21.38 18.78
N PRO A 306 1.93 -20.99 18.92
CA PRO A 306 1.45 -19.68 18.52
C PRO A 306 2.01 -18.59 19.43
N HIS A 307 2.41 -17.46 18.84
CA HIS A 307 2.64 -16.22 19.57
C HIS A 307 1.27 -15.63 19.98
N PRO A 308 1.01 -15.36 21.28
CA PRO A 308 -0.18 -14.67 21.69
C PRO A 308 -0.14 -13.23 21.16
N THR A 309 -1.14 -12.83 20.38
CA THR A 309 -1.34 -11.44 19.96
C THR A 309 -2.32 -10.79 20.94
N GLU A 310 -1.92 -9.67 21.54
CA GLU A 310 -2.77 -8.87 22.43
C GLU A 310 -4.00 -8.30 21.68
N PRO A 311 -5.15 -8.13 22.35
CA PRO A 311 -6.34 -7.57 21.75
C PRO A 311 -6.16 -6.07 21.47
N ASN A 312 -6.42 -5.68 20.22
CA ASN A 312 -6.48 -4.29 19.81
C ASN A 312 -7.87 -3.71 20.16
N LYS A 313 -7.92 -2.42 20.48
CA LYS A 313 -9.06 -1.72 21.12
C LYS A 313 -10.38 -1.78 20.33
N SER A 314 -11.42 -2.42 20.88
CA SER A 314 -12.79 -1.87 21.10
C SER A 314 -13.76 -2.97 21.57
N ASN A 315 -14.51 -2.77 22.67
CA ASN A 315 -15.68 -3.59 23.11
C ASN A 315 -15.53 -5.12 23.24
N ASP A 316 -14.34 -5.69 23.11
CA ASP A 316 -14.14 -7.14 23.16
C ASP A 316 -14.31 -7.72 24.59
N ILE A 317 -15.04 -8.83 24.70
CA ILE A 317 -15.14 -9.61 25.95
C ILE A 317 -13.76 -10.23 26.25
N PRO A 318 -13.20 -10.02 27.46
CA PRO A 318 -11.91 -10.60 27.82
C PRO A 318 -11.98 -12.13 27.83
N VAL A 319 -11.09 -12.78 27.06
CA VAL A 319 -10.99 -14.23 26.97
C VAL A 319 -9.84 -14.71 27.86
N SER A 320 -10.14 -15.55 28.86
CA SER A 320 -9.16 -16.23 29.71
C SER A 320 -8.63 -17.48 29.00
N VAL A 321 -7.36 -17.47 28.60
CA VAL A 321 -6.73 -18.61 27.92
C VAL A 321 -5.99 -19.45 28.95
N LYS A 322 -6.42 -20.71 29.15
CA LYS A 322 -5.79 -21.64 30.08
C LYS A 322 -4.41 -22.13 29.55
N PRO A 323 -3.50 -22.54 30.46
CA PRO A 323 -2.20 -23.10 30.09
C PRO A 323 -2.32 -24.34 29.21
N TRP A 324 -1.24 -24.66 28.49
CA TRP A 324 -1.19 -25.83 27.61
C TRP A 324 -1.34 -27.14 28.41
N LEU A 325 -2.43 -27.87 28.15
CA LEU A 325 -2.65 -29.23 28.64
C LEU A 325 -2.61 -30.19 27.43
N GLY A 326 -1.41 -30.44 26.89
CA GLY A 326 -1.22 -31.33 25.74
C GLY A 326 -1.45 -30.68 24.37
N PRO A 327 -2.06 -31.36 23.38
CA PRO A 327 -2.32 -30.81 22.04
C PRO A 327 -3.47 -29.79 22.02
N THR A 328 -4.12 -29.52 23.16
CA THR A 328 -5.35 -28.73 23.22
C THR A 328 -5.14 -27.49 24.09
N ARG A 329 -5.64 -26.34 23.62
CA ARG A 329 -5.74 -25.09 24.40
C ARG A 329 -7.20 -24.85 24.76
N SER A 330 -7.48 -24.51 26.03
CA SER A 330 -8.82 -24.14 26.48
C SER A 330 -8.92 -22.63 26.65
N CYS A 331 -9.98 -22.03 26.15
CA CYS A 331 -10.29 -20.61 26.29
C CYS A 331 -11.65 -20.46 26.96
N GLU A 332 -11.75 -19.55 27.92
CA GLU A 332 -12.98 -19.26 28.67
C GLU A 332 -13.34 -17.78 28.51
N TYR A 333 -14.63 -17.49 28.32
CA TYR A 333 -15.14 -16.12 28.22
C TYR A 333 -16.53 -16.02 28.86
N MET A 334 -16.89 -14.83 29.32
CA MET A 334 -18.17 -14.58 30.00
C MET A 334 -18.86 -13.37 29.36
N PRO A 335 -19.86 -13.57 28.49
CA PRO A 335 -20.54 -12.47 27.83
C PRO A 335 -21.42 -11.69 28.82
N SER A 336 -21.29 -10.37 28.82
CA SER A 336 -22.04 -9.47 29.71
C SER A 336 -23.25 -8.82 29.04
N VAL A 337 -23.44 -9.00 27.73
CA VAL A 337 -24.48 -8.35 26.93
C VAL A 337 -25.25 -9.39 26.11
N GLN A 338 -26.58 -9.31 26.12
CA GLN A 338 -27.46 -10.14 25.29
C GLN A 338 -27.33 -9.77 23.81
N GLY A 339 -27.45 -10.75 22.91
CA GLY A 339 -27.52 -10.51 21.46
C GLY A 339 -26.50 -11.34 20.67
N LYS A 340 -26.31 -10.99 19.40
CA LYS A 340 -25.35 -11.65 18.52
C LYS A 340 -23.93 -11.16 18.79
N HIS A 341 -23.04 -12.10 19.07
CA HIS A 341 -21.61 -11.92 19.24
C HIS A 341 -20.86 -12.63 18.12
N VAL A 342 -19.67 -12.13 17.79
CA VAL A 342 -18.80 -12.76 16.80
C VAL A 342 -17.53 -13.20 17.51
N VAL A 343 -17.32 -14.50 17.59
CA VAL A 343 -16.10 -15.08 18.15
C VAL A 343 -15.12 -15.32 17.01
N SER A 344 -14.02 -14.56 17.02
CA SER A 344 -12.95 -14.69 16.04
C SER A 344 -11.80 -15.49 16.62
N VAL A 345 -11.54 -16.66 16.04
CA VAL A 345 -10.34 -17.44 16.34
C VAL A 345 -9.38 -17.32 15.16
N THR A 346 -8.21 -16.75 15.41
CA THR A 346 -7.16 -16.58 14.40
C THR A 346 -5.90 -17.35 14.73
N TRP A 347 -5.24 -17.88 13.72
CA TRP A 347 -3.90 -18.44 13.78
C TRP A 347 -2.97 -17.62 12.88
N ALA A 348 -1.88 -17.09 13.44
CA ALA A 348 -0.93 -16.20 12.74
C ALA A 348 -1.61 -15.02 12.01
N GLY A 349 -2.68 -14.46 12.59
CA GLY A 349 -3.45 -13.35 12.02
C GLY A 349 -4.55 -13.72 11.03
N GLN A 350 -4.74 -15.01 10.70
CA GLN A 350 -5.81 -15.46 9.80
C GLN A 350 -6.84 -16.33 10.54
N HIS A 351 -8.12 -16.17 10.19
CA HIS A 351 -9.19 -17.03 10.71
C HIS A 351 -8.92 -18.51 10.43
N ILE A 352 -9.06 -19.36 11.46
CA ILE A 352 -9.07 -20.80 11.25
C ILE A 352 -10.32 -21.21 10.44
N PRO A 353 -10.36 -22.42 9.84
CA PRO A 353 -11.58 -22.88 9.16
C PRO A 353 -12.82 -22.77 10.06
N ARG A 354 -13.91 -22.24 9.50
CA ARG A 354 -15.19 -21.92 10.17
C ARG A 354 -15.19 -20.71 11.12
N SER A 355 -14.04 -20.05 11.30
CA SER A 355 -13.95 -18.73 11.94
C SER A 355 -14.17 -17.63 10.88
N PRO A 356 -14.83 -16.52 11.19
CA PRO A 356 -15.44 -16.17 12.48
C PRO A 356 -16.70 -17.01 12.79
N PHE A 357 -17.00 -17.18 14.09
CA PHE A 357 -18.18 -17.90 14.57
C PHE A 357 -19.23 -16.90 15.08
N GLU A 358 -20.46 -17.01 14.61
CA GLU A 358 -21.58 -16.26 15.17
C GLU A 358 -22.13 -16.96 16.41
N VAL A 359 -22.42 -16.17 17.44
CA VAL A 359 -22.75 -16.62 18.77
C VAL A 359 -23.95 -15.85 19.30
N GLU A 360 -25.08 -16.52 19.55
CA GLU A 360 -26.23 -15.88 20.17
C GLU A 360 -26.19 -16.04 21.68
N VAL A 361 -26.18 -14.90 22.39
CA VAL A 361 -26.20 -14.86 23.86
C VAL A 361 -27.63 -14.53 24.31
N GLY A 362 -28.27 -15.50 24.95
CA GLY A 362 -29.61 -15.40 25.51
C GLY A 362 -29.66 -14.69 26.87
N PRO A 363 -30.88 -14.38 27.35
CA PRO A 363 -31.08 -13.78 28.67
C PRO A 363 -30.60 -14.74 29.80
N PRO A 364 -30.34 -14.21 31.02
CA PRO A 364 -30.00 -15.04 32.18
C PRO A 364 -31.01 -16.18 32.38
N ALA A 365 -30.54 -17.34 32.83
CA ALA A 365 -31.45 -18.44 33.16
C ALA A 365 -32.39 -18.05 34.30
N GLY A 366 -33.70 -18.12 34.04
CA GLY A 366 -34.72 -18.06 35.08
C GLY A 366 -34.69 -19.30 35.98
N GLU A 367 -35.65 -19.40 36.91
CA GLU A 367 -35.81 -20.58 37.76
C GLU A 367 -36.00 -21.84 36.92
N GLN A 368 -35.22 -22.89 37.22
CA GLN A 368 -35.20 -24.12 36.44
C GLN A 368 -36.25 -25.10 36.97
N LYS A 369 -37.21 -25.46 36.13
CA LYS A 369 -38.26 -26.43 36.47
C LYS A 369 -37.83 -27.89 36.22
N VAL A 370 -36.87 -28.10 35.31
CA VAL A 370 -36.40 -29.44 34.91
C VAL A 370 -34.88 -29.47 34.74
N ARG A 371 -34.29 -30.67 34.83
CA ARG A 371 -32.88 -30.96 34.55
C ARG A 371 -32.74 -32.09 33.54
N ALA A 372 -31.76 -32.01 32.64
CA ALA A 372 -31.46 -33.07 31.70
C ALA A 372 -30.05 -33.64 31.93
N TRP A 373 -29.91 -34.97 31.85
CA TRP A 373 -28.62 -35.64 31.98
C TRP A 373 -28.61 -36.98 31.23
N GLY A 374 -27.44 -37.39 30.74
CA GLY A 374 -27.29 -38.66 30.04
C GLY A 374 -26.16 -38.64 29.01
N PRO A 375 -25.74 -39.81 28.51
CA PRO A 375 -24.66 -39.93 27.54
C PRO A 375 -25.01 -39.27 26.20
N GLY A 376 -26.27 -39.34 25.77
CA GLY A 376 -26.76 -38.76 24.52
C GLY A 376 -26.70 -37.23 24.45
N LEU A 377 -26.51 -36.54 25.58
CA LEU A 377 -26.28 -35.08 25.60
C LEU A 377 -24.83 -34.69 25.32
N ARG A 378 -23.91 -35.66 25.19
CA ARG A 378 -22.46 -35.41 25.04
C ARG A 378 -21.83 -36.15 23.88
N SER A 379 -22.29 -37.37 23.59
CA SER A 379 -21.69 -38.23 22.56
C SER A 379 -22.64 -39.31 22.09
N GLY A 380 -22.43 -39.82 20.88
CA GLY A 380 -23.15 -40.97 20.35
C GLY A 380 -22.46 -41.57 19.13
N LEU A 381 -23.13 -42.55 18.52
CA LEU A 381 -22.65 -43.25 17.33
C LEU A 381 -23.69 -43.17 16.22
N VAL A 382 -23.22 -43.11 14.97
CA VAL A 382 -24.11 -43.10 13.79
C VAL A 382 -24.98 -44.35 13.79
N ASP A 383 -26.28 -44.16 13.51
CA ASP A 383 -27.33 -45.19 13.46
C ASP A 383 -27.58 -45.95 14.77
N HIS A 384 -27.06 -45.46 15.90
CA HIS A 384 -27.28 -46.05 17.23
C HIS A 384 -28.11 -45.12 18.12
N PRO A 385 -28.93 -45.67 19.04
CA PRO A 385 -29.72 -44.85 19.95
C PRO A 385 -28.82 -44.09 20.95
N ALA A 386 -29.03 -42.78 21.04
CA ALA A 386 -28.42 -41.90 22.01
C ALA A 386 -29.43 -41.52 23.09
N HIS A 387 -29.16 -41.93 24.33
CA HIS A 387 -30.10 -41.85 25.45
C HIS A 387 -29.81 -40.67 26.39
N PHE A 388 -30.85 -39.98 26.84
CA PHE A 388 -30.78 -39.06 27.96
C PHE A 388 -32.11 -38.99 28.73
N VAL A 389 -32.05 -38.50 29.96
CA VAL A 389 -33.19 -38.40 30.87
C VAL A 389 -33.44 -36.93 31.18
N VAL A 390 -34.72 -36.54 31.20
CA VAL A 390 -35.17 -35.23 31.69
C VAL A 390 -36.02 -35.45 32.93
N GLU A 391 -35.66 -34.78 34.03
CA GLU A 391 -36.28 -34.97 35.33
C GLU A 391 -36.80 -33.64 35.87
N ALA A 392 -37.99 -33.68 36.46
CA ALA A 392 -38.61 -32.55 37.14
C ALA A 392 -37.89 -32.20 38.45
N ILE A 393 -37.72 -30.90 38.72
CA ILE A 393 -37.14 -30.42 39.98
C ILE A 393 -38.24 -30.10 41.01
N GLY A 394 -39.50 -29.91 40.57
CA GLY A 394 -40.66 -29.66 41.43
C GLY A 394 -41.97 -30.14 40.81
N ASP A 395 -43.09 -29.77 41.44
CA ASP A 395 -44.43 -30.28 41.12
C ASP A 395 -45.11 -29.57 39.92
N ASP A 396 -44.58 -28.41 39.51
CA ASP A 396 -45.05 -27.68 38.32
C ASP A 396 -44.07 -27.86 37.17
N ILE A 397 -44.41 -28.78 36.26
CA ILE A 397 -43.69 -29.00 35.01
C ILE A 397 -44.55 -28.42 33.90
N GLY A 398 -43.94 -27.50 33.15
CA GLY A 398 -44.52 -26.90 31.96
C GLY A 398 -44.61 -27.86 30.77
N THR A 399 -44.73 -27.31 29.56
CA THR A 399 -44.64 -28.12 28.34
C THR A 399 -43.18 -28.38 27.98
N LEU A 400 -42.80 -29.67 27.84
CA LEU A 400 -41.47 -30.08 27.40
C LEU A 400 -41.41 -30.21 25.87
N GLY A 401 -40.38 -29.61 25.28
CA GLY A 401 -40.05 -29.71 23.86
C GLY A 401 -38.64 -30.25 23.64
N PHE A 402 -38.47 -31.07 22.61
CA PHE A 402 -37.18 -31.64 22.22
C PHE A 402 -36.93 -31.39 20.73
N SER A 403 -35.78 -30.82 20.38
CA SER A 403 -35.33 -30.74 19.00
C SER A 403 -33.86 -31.11 18.89
N ILE A 404 -33.51 -31.80 17.81
CA ILE A 404 -32.15 -32.23 17.51
C ILE A 404 -31.74 -31.59 16.19
N GLU A 405 -30.75 -30.71 16.24
CA GLU A 405 -30.22 -30.04 15.07
C GLU A 405 -28.81 -30.55 14.76
N GLY A 406 -28.54 -30.97 13.53
CA GLY A 406 -27.25 -31.53 13.16
C GLY A 406 -27.11 -31.77 11.65
N PRO A 407 -26.03 -32.46 11.23
CA PRO A 407 -25.78 -32.80 9.83
C PRO A 407 -26.93 -33.54 9.15
N SER A 408 -27.65 -34.38 9.92
CA SER A 408 -28.84 -35.09 9.46
C SER A 408 -29.99 -34.89 10.43
N GLN A 409 -31.23 -35.07 9.95
CA GLN A 409 -32.40 -35.08 10.82
C GLN A 409 -32.42 -36.38 11.63
N ALA A 410 -32.42 -36.26 12.97
CA ALA A 410 -32.53 -37.41 13.86
C ALA A 410 -33.99 -37.70 14.21
N ARG A 411 -34.36 -38.98 14.25
CA ARG A 411 -35.62 -39.42 14.89
C ARG A 411 -35.50 -39.21 16.40
N ILE A 412 -36.57 -38.79 17.06
CA ILE A 412 -36.63 -38.62 18.51
C ILE A 412 -37.83 -39.41 19.04
N GLU A 413 -37.62 -40.11 20.15
CA GLU A 413 -38.66 -40.76 20.92
C GLU A 413 -38.55 -40.30 22.37
N CYS A 414 -39.69 -39.95 22.96
CA CYS A 414 -39.79 -39.62 24.38
C CYS A 414 -40.81 -40.54 25.05
N GLN A 415 -40.45 -41.03 26.23
CA GLN A 415 -41.29 -41.88 27.06
C GLN A 415 -41.36 -41.27 28.47
N ASP A 416 -42.56 -40.97 28.94
CA ASP A 416 -42.80 -40.55 30.31
C ASP A 416 -42.81 -41.79 31.23
N CYS A 417 -41.95 -41.77 32.26
CA CYS A 417 -41.80 -42.86 33.21
C CYS A 417 -42.82 -42.79 34.37
N GLY A 418 -43.58 -41.68 34.49
CA GLY A 418 -44.60 -41.50 35.52
C GLY A 418 -44.05 -41.30 36.94
N ASP A 419 -42.73 -41.18 37.10
CA ASP A 419 -42.03 -40.87 38.35
C ASP A 419 -41.49 -39.43 38.38
N GLY A 420 -41.91 -38.60 37.42
CA GLY A 420 -41.40 -37.24 37.21
C GLY A 420 -40.17 -37.18 36.31
N SER A 421 -39.75 -38.32 35.72
CA SER A 421 -38.72 -38.39 34.70
C SER A 421 -39.26 -38.79 33.32
N CYS A 422 -38.58 -38.33 32.28
CA CYS A 422 -38.86 -38.63 30.88
C CYS A 422 -37.58 -39.15 30.22
N ASP A 423 -37.65 -40.39 29.72
CA ASP A 423 -36.59 -41.02 28.95
C ASP A 423 -36.68 -40.56 27.49
N VAL A 424 -35.60 -39.98 26.97
CA VAL A 424 -35.52 -39.47 25.61
C VAL A 424 -34.41 -40.20 24.85
N VAL A 425 -34.72 -40.64 23.64
CA VAL A 425 -33.81 -41.35 22.75
C VAL A 425 -33.84 -40.70 21.38
N TYR A 426 -32.67 -40.53 20.77
CA TYR A 426 -32.58 -40.10 19.37
C TYR A 426 -31.60 -40.94 18.56
N TRP A 427 -31.80 -40.98 17.24
CA TRP A 427 -31.00 -41.77 16.30
C TRP A 427 -30.36 -40.85 15.24
N PRO A 428 -29.06 -40.52 15.36
CA PRO A 428 -28.36 -39.69 14.40
C PRO A 428 -27.92 -40.51 13.19
N GLY A 429 -28.25 -40.07 11.97
CA GLY A 429 -27.94 -40.81 10.73
C GLY A 429 -26.59 -40.48 10.09
N GLU A 430 -25.92 -39.42 10.53
CA GLU A 430 -24.62 -38.98 9.98
C GLU A 430 -23.67 -38.55 11.10
N ALA A 431 -22.36 -38.71 10.88
CA ALA A 431 -21.35 -38.25 11.84
C ALA A 431 -21.20 -36.73 11.84
N GLY A 432 -21.02 -36.16 13.02
CA GLY A 432 -20.83 -34.73 13.24
C GLY A 432 -21.33 -34.27 14.61
N ASP A 433 -21.32 -32.95 14.82
CA ASP A 433 -21.80 -32.33 16.06
C ASP A 433 -23.32 -32.10 15.96
N TYR A 434 -24.08 -32.57 16.96
CA TYR A 434 -25.53 -32.38 17.07
C TYR A 434 -25.88 -31.51 18.29
N ALA A 435 -26.69 -30.48 18.09
CA ALA A 435 -27.27 -29.65 19.13
C ALA A 435 -28.60 -30.25 19.61
N VAL A 436 -28.63 -30.69 20.87
CA VAL A 436 -29.80 -31.27 21.53
C VAL A 436 -30.49 -30.19 22.35
N HIS A 437 -31.61 -29.67 21.86
CA HIS A 437 -32.43 -28.71 22.58
C HIS A 437 -33.42 -29.42 23.50
N VAL A 438 -33.44 -28.98 24.76
CA VAL A 438 -34.45 -29.33 25.76
C VAL A 438 -35.10 -28.02 26.18
N VAL A 439 -36.37 -27.86 25.83
CA VAL A 439 -37.17 -26.66 26.03
C VAL A 439 -38.24 -26.94 27.08
N CYS A 440 -38.45 -26.02 28.00
CA CYS A 440 -39.53 -26.04 28.99
C CYS A 440 -40.25 -24.68 28.95
N ASP A 441 -41.57 -24.69 28.75
CA ASP A 441 -42.38 -23.46 28.62
C ASP A 441 -41.82 -22.47 27.57
N ASP A 442 -41.50 -22.99 26.38
CA ASP A 442 -40.92 -22.24 25.25
C ASP A 442 -39.54 -21.61 25.51
N GLN A 443 -38.85 -22.02 26.58
CA GLN A 443 -37.47 -21.60 26.86
C GLN A 443 -36.53 -22.80 27.00
N ASP A 444 -35.35 -22.73 26.37
CA ASP A 444 -34.28 -23.68 26.62
C ASP A 444 -34.00 -23.79 28.13
N ILE A 445 -33.76 -25.01 28.61
CA ILE A 445 -33.35 -25.23 30.00
C ILE A 445 -31.87 -24.84 30.18
N LYS A 446 -31.39 -24.86 31.42
CA LYS A 446 -29.98 -24.62 31.71
C LYS A 446 -29.13 -25.64 30.96
N HIS A 447 -28.09 -25.14 30.29
CA HIS A 447 -27.17 -25.90 29.43
C HIS A 447 -27.73 -26.39 28.09
N SER A 448 -29.00 -26.13 27.78
CA SER A 448 -29.57 -26.37 26.45
C SER A 448 -29.23 -25.21 25.49
N PRO A 449 -28.89 -25.47 24.21
CA PRO A 449 -28.67 -26.80 23.63
C PRO A 449 -27.45 -27.52 24.19
N PHE A 450 -27.53 -28.84 24.32
CA PHE A 450 -26.40 -29.70 24.66
C PHE A 450 -25.69 -30.14 23.39
N MET A 451 -24.35 -30.09 23.37
CA MET A 451 -23.57 -30.47 22.19
C MET A 451 -23.09 -31.92 22.27
N ALA A 452 -23.61 -32.76 21.37
CA ALA A 452 -23.25 -34.18 21.27
C ALA A 452 -22.34 -34.47 20.05
N GLU A 453 -21.17 -35.06 20.29
CA GLU A 453 -20.24 -35.52 19.23
C GLU A 453 -20.67 -36.92 18.75
N ILE A 454 -21.18 -37.02 17.51
CA ILE A 454 -21.57 -38.28 16.88
C ILE A 454 -20.45 -38.77 15.96
N VAL A 455 -19.98 -39.99 16.21
CA VAL A 455 -18.82 -40.56 15.51
C VAL A 455 -19.24 -41.80 14.69
N GLU A 456 -18.65 -41.95 13.50
CA GLU A 456 -18.74 -43.19 12.73
C GLU A 456 -17.95 -44.30 13.43
N THR A 457 -18.57 -45.48 13.58
CA THR A 457 -17.86 -46.66 14.07
C THR A 457 -17.02 -47.25 12.94
N GLY A 458 -15.69 -47.23 13.09
CA GLY A 458 -14.80 -47.99 12.22
C GLY A 458 -14.90 -49.49 12.49
N GLY A 459 -16.02 -50.14 12.13
CA GLY A 459 -16.24 -51.59 12.06
C GLY A 459 -16.00 -52.46 13.31
N ALA A 460 -15.42 -51.92 14.40
CA ALA A 460 -14.84 -52.70 15.50
C ALA A 460 -15.41 -52.36 16.90
N CYS A 461 -16.53 -51.62 16.97
CA CYS A 461 -17.22 -51.29 18.23
C CYS A 461 -18.63 -51.87 18.21
N SER A 462 -18.98 -52.68 19.20
CA SER A 462 -20.27 -53.37 19.33
C SER A 462 -20.84 -53.15 20.74
N PRO A 463 -21.32 -51.94 21.06
CA PRO A 463 -21.80 -51.60 22.40
C PRO A 463 -22.96 -52.50 22.86
N ALA A 464 -23.77 -53.02 21.94
CA ALA A 464 -24.84 -53.99 22.23
C ALA A 464 -24.35 -55.34 22.79
N GLN A 465 -23.05 -55.65 22.68
CA GLN A 465 -22.46 -56.87 23.24
C GLN A 465 -21.89 -56.68 24.65
N VAL A 466 -21.90 -55.46 25.18
CA VAL A 466 -21.53 -55.17 26.58
C VAL A 466 -22.68 -55.61 27.49
N LYS A 467 -22.37 -56.43 28.50
CA LYS A 467 -23.36 -56.91 29.47
C LYS A 467 -23.09 -56.29 30.83
N VAL A 468 -24.14 -55.85 31.52
CA VAL A 468 -24.05 -55.38 32.89
C VAL A 468 -24.94 -56.24 33.78
N PHE A 469 -24.39 -56.72 34.89
CA PHE A 469 -25.13 -57.58 35.83
C PHE A 469 -24.59 -57.42 37.25
N GLY A 470 -25.45 -57.59 38.26
CA GLY A 470 -25.05 -57.59 39.66
C GLY A 470 -26.18 -57.12 40.58
N PRO A 471 -26.02 -57.35 41.89
CA PRO A 471 -27.06 -57.07 42.90
C PRO A 471 -27.44 -55.59 42.95
N GLY A 472 -26.55 -54.69 42.50
CA GLY A 472 -26.79 -53.25 42.44
C GLY A 472 -27.71 -52.74 41.35
N LEU A 473 -28.08 -53.58 40.39
CA LEU A 473 -28.96 -53.23 39.28
C LEU A 473 -30.34 -53.88 39.41
N GLU A 474 -30.56 -54.67 40.48
CA GLU A 474 -31.82 -55.36 40.72
C GLU A 474 -32.76 -54.48 41.56
N SER A 475 -33.94 -54.17 41.00
CA SER A 475 -34.96 -53.37 41.67
C SER A 475 -35.38 -53.99 43.02
N GLY A 476 -35.36 -53.20 44.09
CA GLY A 476 -35.73 -53.63 45.44
C GLY A 476 -34.63 -54.31 46.28
N LYS A 477 -33.41 -54.51 45.75
CA LYS A 477 -32.29 -55.12 46.51
C LYS A 477 -31.21 -54.13 46.96
N VAL A 478 -31.39 -52.86 46.63
CA VAL A 478 -30.50 -51.77 47.02
C VAL A 478 -30.89 -51.21 48.39
N VAL A 479 -29.92 -51.10 49.32
CA VAL A 479 -30.15 -50.62 50.69
C VAL A 479 -29.35 -49.34 50.94
N VAL A 480 -30.03 -48.31 51.45
CA VAL A 480 -29.45 -47.02 51.79
C VAL A 480 -28.26 -47.19 52.74
N GLY A 481 -27.13 -46.54 52.43
CA GLY A 481 -25.94 -46.53 53.26
C GLY A 481 -25.01 -47.74 53.14
N LYS A 482 -25.28 -48.68 52.21
CA LYS A 482 -24.38 -49.81 51.93
C LYS A 482 -23.73 -49.68 50.55
N PRO A 483 -22.48 -50.17 50.39
CA PRO A 483 -21.85 -50.29 49.07
C PRO A 483 -22.69 -51.21 48.17
N ILE A 484 -22.83 -50.78 46.93
CA ILE A 484 -23.58 -51.49 45.91
C ILE A 484 -22.60 -51.93 44.83
N GLU A 485 -22.64 -53.21 44.45
CA GLU A 485 -21.75 -53.78 43.44
C GLU A 485 -22.51 -54.19 42.18
N PHE A 486 -21.93 -53.90 41.03
CA PHE A 486 -22.32 -54.44 39.74
C PHE A 486 -21.09 -54.62 38.85
N THR A 487 -21.19 -55.54 37.89
CA THR A 487 -20.12 -55.91 36.97
C THR A 487 -20.49 -55.49 35.55
N VAL A 488 -19.54 -54.87 34.84
CA VAL A 488 -19.63 -54.56 33.41
C VAL A 488 -18.68 -55.48 32.64
N ASP A 489 -19.23 -56.37 31.80
CA ASP A 489 -18.48 -57.23 30.89
C ASP A 489 -18.46 -56.62 29.48
N ALA A 490 -17.33 -56.02 29.12
CA ALA A 490 -17.11 -55.37 27.83
C ALA A 490 -16.21 -56.17 26.87
N ARG A 491 -15.91 -57.45 27.16
CA ARG A 491 -14.94 -58.26 26.38
C ARG A 491 -15.32 -58.42 24.91
N ALA A 492 -16.62 -58.44 24.62
CA ALA A 492 -17.17 -58.56 23.27
C ALA A 492 -17.53 -57.20 22.64
N GLY A 493 -17.37 -56.08 23.37
CA GLY A 493 -17.80 -54.75 22.94
C GLY A 493 -16.82 -54.04 21.99
N GLY A 494 -15.60 -54.56 21.83
CA GLY A 494 -14.54 -53.91 21.06
C GLY A 494 -13.98 -52.65 21.73
N ARG A 495 -13.09 -51.92 21.03
CA ARG A 495 -12.46 -50.71 21.57
C ARG A 495 -13.29 -49.48 21.19
N ALA A 496 -13.94 -48.87 22.18
CA ALA A 496 -14.63 -47.59 22.00
C ALA A 496 -13.63 -46.45 21.69
N PRO A 497 -14.03 -45.45 20.89
CA PRO A 497 -13.18 -44.32 20.48
C PRO A 497 -12.73 -43.40 21.63
#